data_AF-A0A382A920-F1
#
_entry.id   AF-A0A382A920-F1
#
_cell.length_a   1.000
_cell.length_b   1.000
_cell.length_c   1.000
_cell.angle_alpha   90.00
_cell.angle_beta   90.00
_cell.angle_gamma   90.00
#
_symmetry.space_group_name_H-M   'P 1'
#
loop_
_entity.id
_entity.type
_entity.pdbx_description
1 polymer ?
#
loop_
_entity_poly.entity_id
_entity_poly.type
_entity_poly.pdbx_seq_one_letter_code
_entity_poly.pdbx_strand_id
1 'polypeptide(L)'
;MSIFSAKKRKFPMNIKMMEKHPLGSQAFVPMSETKFFVFVAPKGKKPNTKKIESFIVPKQTGINYKPGIWHFPLISTKNMNFLVIDRKGIGNNLVIHNFKNEKISLKYK
;
A
#
# COMPACT_ATOMS: atom_id res chain seq x y z
N MET A 1 10.10 0.10 -14.15
CA MET A 1 9.20 -1.07 -13.96
C MET A 1 9.97 -2.16 -13.27
N SER A 2 9.34 -2.85 -12.33
CA SER A 2 9.94 -3.90 -11.50
C SER A 2 8.91 -4.98 -11.20
N ILE A 3 9.36 -6.13 -10.69
CA ILE A 3 8.50 -7.21 -10.20
C ILE A 3 8.73 -7.37 -8.71
N PHE A 4 7.65 -7.31 -7.93
CA PHE A 4 7.69 -7.56 -6.49
C PHE A 4 7.17 -8.96 -6.20
N SER A 5 8.03 -9.81 -5.64
CA SER A 5 7.65 -11.14 -5.14
C SER A 5 7.04 -11.01 -3.74
N ALA A 6 5.73 -10.90 -3.67
CA ALA A 6 4.98 -10.67 -2.44
C ALA A 6 4.74 -11.98 -1.68
N LYS A 7 4.88 -11.93 -0.36
CA LYS A 7 4.44 -13.00 0.56
C LYS A 7 3.03 -12.71 1.07
N LYS A 8 2.23 -13.76 1.24
CA LYS A 8 0.91 -13.71 1.87
C LYS A 8 1.01 -13.09 3.26
N ARG A 9 0.19 -12.08 3.54
CA ARG A 9 0.04 -11.51 4.89
C ARG A 9 -0.90 -12.37 5.73
N LYS A 10 -0.65 -12.42 7.04
CA LYS A 10 -1.52 -13.04 8.04
C LYS A 10 -2.40 -11.96 8.68
N PHE A 11 -3.65 -12.31 8.94
CA PHE A 11 -4.64 -11.44 9.58
C PHE A 11 -5.00 -11.98 10.97
N PRO A 12 -5.34 -11.12 11.96
CA PRO A 12 -5.34 -9.67 11.88
C PRO A 12 -3.92 -9.08 11.73
N MET A 13 -3.77 -8.04 10.90
CA MET A 13 -2.49 -7.39 10.65
C MET A 13 -2.39 -6.09 11.43
N ASN A 14 -1.33 -5.95 12.25
CA ASN A 14 -1.05 -4.72 12.96
C ASN A 14 -0.33 -3.73 12.02
N ILE A 15 -0.98 -2.60 11.75
CA ILE A 15 -0.44 -1.54 10.90
C ILE A 15 0.39 -0.60 11.79
N LYS A 16 1.71 -0.68 11.69
CA LYS A 16 2.63 0.14 12.49
C LYS A 16 3.17 1.36 11.76
N MET A 17 2.96 1.46 10.46
CA MET A 17 3.46 2.55 9.63
C MET A 17 2.61 2.77 8.39
N MET A 18 2.77 3.90 7.74
CA MET A 18 2.35 4.16 6.36
C MET A 18 3.48 4.87 5.61
N GLU A 19 3.50 4.75 4.30
CA GLU A 19 4.40 5.46 3.42
C GLU A 19 3.65 6.32 2.41
N LYS A 20 4.35 7.29 1.80
CA LYS A 20 3.87 8.02 0.62
C LYS A 20 5.03 8.34 -0.30
N HIS A 21 4.69 8.54 -1.57
CA HIS A 21 5.62 8.89 -2.65
C HIS A 21 5.27 10.28 -3.20
N PRO A 22 5.94 11.36 -2.76
CA PRO A 22 5.54 12.73 -3.11
C PRO A 22 5.86 13.14 -4.55
N LEU A 23 6.83 12.50 -5.21
CA LEU A 23 7.34 12.89 -6.53
C LEU A 23 6.84 11.99 -7.67
N GLY A 24 6.08 10.93 -7.37
CA GLY A 24 5.60 9.99 -8.38
C GLY A 24 4.43 9.15 -7.89
N SER A 25 3.65 8.64 -8.84
CA SER A 25 2.64 7.62 -8.56
C SER A 25 3.29 6.25 -8.40
N GLN A 26 2.56 5.30 -7.81
CA GLN A 26 2.98 3.90 -7.73
C GLN A 26 1.81 3.00 -8.04
N ALA A 27 1.95 2.18 -9.08
CA ALA A 27 0.96 1.22 -9.50
C ALA A 27 1.38 -0.21 -9.14
N PHE A 28 0.39 -1.01 -8.72
CA PHE A 28 0.52 -2.44 -8.48
C PHE A 28 -0.49 -3.18 -9.34
N VAL A 29 -0.01 -4.08 -10.20
CA VAL A 29 -0.85 -4.93 -11.05
C VAL A 29 -0.57 -6.39 -10.68
N PRO A 30 -1.59 -7.16 -10.23
CA PRO A 30 -1.39 -8.57 -9.89
C PRO A 30 -1.06 -9.38 -11.14
N MET A 31 -0.01 -10.22 -11.09
CA MET A 31 0.39 -11.09 -12.22
C MET A 31 -0.34 -12.45 -12.22
N SER A 32 -1.33 -12.63 -11.35
CA SER A 32 -2.18 -13.81 -11.28
C SER A 32 -3.52 -13.43 -10.69
N GLU A 33 -4.56 -14.24 -10.90
CA GLU A 33 -5.88 -13.94 -10.37
C GLU A 33 -5.89 -14.01 -8.83
N THR A 34 -5.93 -12.85 -8.18
CA THR A 34 -6.08 -12.73 -6.74
C THR A 34 -6.92 -11.52 -6.38
N LYS A 35 -7.53 -11.56 -5.19
CA LYS A 35 -7.87 -10.34 -4.46
C LYS A 35 -6.64 -9.89 -3.68
N PHE A 36 -6.55 -8.61 -3.36
CA PHE A 36 -5.56 -8.09 -2.41
C PHE A 36 -6.12 -6.88 -1.68
N PHE A 37 -5.42 -6.40 -0.66
CA PHE A 37 -5.88 -5.25 0.11
C PHE A 37 -5.05 -4.01 -0.18
N VAL A 38 -5.74 -2.87 -0.15
CA VAL A 38 -5.10 -1.56 -0.06
C VAL A 38 -5.57 -0.89 1.23
N PHE A 39 -4.69 -0.11 1.83
CA PHE A 39 -4.92 0.58 3.08
C PHE A 39 -4.34 1.98 2.93
N VAL A 40 -5.19 3.01 2.94
CA VAL A 40 -4.86 4.35 2.47
C VAL A 40 -5.34 5.43 3.42
N ALA A 41 -4.71 6.60 3.34
CA ALA A 41 -5.18 7.82 3.97
C ALA A 41 -4.94 9.03 3.05
N PRO A 42 -5.75 10.09 3.15
CA PRO A 42 -5.61 11.29 2.34
C PRO A 42 -4.23 11.93 2.46
N LYS A 43 -3.80 12.64 1.40
CA LYS A 43 -2.55 13.41 1.38
C LYS A 43 -2.45 14.39 2.57
N GLY A 44 -1.24 14.55 3.10
CA GLY A 44 -0.97 15.47 4.21
C GLY A 44 0.45 15.35 4.76
N LYS A 45 0.79 16.19 5.77
CA LYS A 45 2.10 16.13 6.45
C LYS A 45 2.31 14.81 7.21
N LYS A 46 1.23 14.26 7.79
CA LYS A 46 1.16 12.93 8.43
C LYS A 46 -0.13 12.22 7.97
N PRO A 47 -0.22 10.88 8.07
CA PRO A 47 -1.47 10.17 7.82
C PRO A 47 -2.56 10.63 8.79
N ASN A 48 -3.74 10.97 8.28
CA ASN A 48 -4.89 11.25 9.13
C ASN A 48 -5.55 9.93 9.54
N THR A 49 -5.31 9.48 10.76
CA THR A 49 -5.80 8.19 11.27
C THR A 49 -7.32 8.09 11.33
N LYS A 50 -8.03 9.22 11.42
CA LYS A 50 -9.50 9.27 11.37
C LYS A 50 -10.08 9.14 9.97
N LYS A 51 -9.26 9.26 8.93
CA LYS A 51 -9.64 9.17 7.51
C LYS A 51 -8.93 8.01 6.81
N ILE A 52 -8.52 7.01 7.58
CA ILE A 52 -7.99 5.78 7.02
C ILE A 52 -9.14 5.00 6.40
N GLU A 53 -8.91 4.50 5.19
CA GLU A 53 -9.82 3.60 4.50
C GLU A 53 -9.06 2.37 4.02
N SER A 54 -9.77 1.25 3.92
CA SER A 54 -9.23 0.01 3.39
C SER A 54 -10.16 -0.60 2.38
N PHE A 55 -9.62 -1.10 1.28
CA PHE A 55 -10.40 -1.68 0.20
C PHE A 55 -9.90 -3.08 -0.13
N ILE A 56 -10.84 -3.96 -0.48
CA ILE A 56 -10.53 -5.21 -1.17
C ILE A 56 -10.50 -4.89 -2.65
N VAL A 57 -9.34 -5.03 -3.26
CA VAL A 57 -9.20 -4.94 -4.72
C VAL A 57 -9.72 -6.25 -5.31
N PRO A 58 -10.72 -6.19 -6.22
CA PRO A 58 -11.26 -7.38 -6.83
C PRO A 58 -10.23 -8.06 -7.75
N LYS A 59 -10.55 -9.29 -8.15
CA LYS A 59 -9.74 -10.06 -9.09
C LYS A 59 -9.53 -9.27 -10.38
N GLN A 60 -8.37 -9.50 -11.03
CA GLN A 60 -8.01 -8.89 -12.32
C GLN A 60 -7.96 -7.36 -12.32
N THR A 61 -7.93 -6.74 -11.14
CA THR A 61 -7.87 -5.28 -10.99
C THR A 61 -6.52 -4.86 -10.41
N GLY A 62 -5.86 -3.90 -11.05
CA GLY A 62 -4.69 -3.20 -10.51
C GLY A 62 -5.10 -1.90 -9.82
N ILE A 63 -4.17 -1.31 -9.08
CA ILE A 63 -4.35 0.01 -8.46
C ILE A 63 -3.18 0.93 -8.80
N ASN A 64 -3.43 2.24 -8.77
CA ASN A 64 -2.40 3.26 -8.90
C ASN A 64 -2.60 4.34 -7.83
N TYR A 65 -1.66 4.43 -6.90
CA TYR A 65 -1.66 5.48 -5.90
C TYR A 65 -1.21 6.80 -6.53
N LYS A 66 -2.03 7.85 -6.39
CA LYS A 66 -1.64 9.20 -6.79
C LYS A 66 -0.47 9.71 -5.93
N PRO A 67 0.40 10.59 -6.45
CA PRO A 67 1.49 11.17 -5.68
C PRO A 67 1.02 11.77 -4.35
N GLY A 68 1.76 11.49 -3.29
CA GLY A 68 1.53 12.02 -1.94
C GLY A 68 0.39 11.37 -1.15
N ILE A 69 -0.34 10.38 -1.70
CA ILE A 69 -1.30 9.58 -0.94
C ILE A 69 -0.56 8.67 0.03
N TRP A 70 -0.98 8.69 1.30
CA TRP A 70 -0.48 7.77 2.29
C TRP A 70 -1.08 6.39 2.06
N HIS A 71 -0.26 5.35 2.11
CA HIS A 71 -0.69 3.97 1.99
C HIS A 71 0.20 3.04 2.79
N PHE A 72 -0.31 1.85 3.10
CA PHE A 72 0.54 0.75 3.56
C PHE A 72 1.19 0.07 2.34
N PRO A 73 2.43 -0.47 2.47
CA PRO A 73 3.02 -1.31 1.43
C PRO A 73 2.12 -2.47 1.01
N LEU A 74 2.37 -3.06 -0.16
CA LEU A 74 1.56 -4.15 -0.72
C LEU A 74 1.08 -5.21 0.30
N ILE A 75 -0.25 -5.41 0.39
CA ILE A 75 -0.91 -6.39 1.26
C ILE A 75 -1.50 -7.53 0.42
N SER A 76 -0.66 -8.52 0.12
CA SER A 76 -1.09 -9.69 -0.66
C SER A 76 -1.79 -10.75 0.19
N THR A 77 -2.81 -11.42 -0.37
CA THR A 77 -3.49 -12.58 0.24
C THR A 77 -2.89 -13.92 -0.17
N LYS A 78 -1.93 -13.93 -1.10
CA LYS A 78 -1.23 -15.12 -1.60
C LYS A 78 0.26 -14.82 -1.81
N ASN A 79 1.10 -15.86 -1.85
CA ASN A 79 2.46 -15.70 -2.36
C ASN A 79 2.37 -15.55 -3.88
N MET A 80 2.78 -14.41 -4.43
CA MET A 80 2.73 -14.16 -5.87
C MET A 80 3.49 -12.90 -6.27
N ASN A 81 3.61 -12.71 -7.59
CA ASN A 81 4.27 -11.55 -8.17
C ASN A 81 3.28 -10.42 -8.50
N PHE A 82 3.74 -9.19 -8.33
CA PHE A 82 3.07 -7.99 -8.78
C PHE A 82 3.99 -7.22 -9.72
N LEU A 83 3.44 -6.78 -10.85
CA LEU A 83 4.10 -5.79 -11.70
C LEU A 83 3.98 -4.43 -11.02
N VAL A 84 5.10 -3.76 -10.85
CA VAL A 84 5.19 -2.46 -10.18
C VAL A 84 5.70 -1.41 -11.16
N ILE A 85 4.95 -0.31 -11.24
CA ILE A 85 5.27 0.84 -12.08
C ILE A 85 5.32 2.07 -11.19
N ASP A 86 6.53 2.55 -10.96
CA ASP A 86 6.80 3.74 -10.15
C ASP A 86 7.99 4.54 -10.68
N ARG A 87 8.21 5.69 -10.05
CA ARG A 87 9.28 6.62 -10.39
C ARG A 87 10.63 6.07 -9.93
N LYS A 88 11.57 5.96 -10.87
CA LYS A 88 13.01 5.87 -10.61
C LYS A 88 13.68 7.15 -11.11
N GLY A 89 13.97 8.07 -10.21
CA GLY A 89 14.57 9.36 -10.56
C GLY A 89 15.15 10.07 -9.34
N ILE A 90 15.84 11.19 -9.57
CA ILE A 90 16.49 11.99 -8.53
C ILE A 90 15.44 12.58 -7.57
N GLY A 91 15.85 12.77 -6.31
CA GLY A 91 15.06 13.37 -5.23
C GLY A 91 14.56 12.36 -4.19
N ASN A 92 14.09 12.86 -3.05
CA ASN A 92 13.52 12.01 -2.02
C ASN A 92 12.04 11.69 -2.31
N ASN A 93 11.80 10.52 -2.89
CA ASN A 93 10.45 10.05 -3.23
C ASN A 93 9.85 9.08 -2.20
N LEU A 94 10.42 8.93 -1.01
CA LEU A 94 9.85 8.04 0.02
C LEU A 94 9.76 8.76 1.36
N VAL A 95 8.56 8.83 1.91
CA VAL A 95 8.33 9.34 3.26
C VAL A 95 7.61 8.29 4.07
N ILE A 96 8.19 7.90 5.20
CA ILE A 96 7.63 6.90 6.12
C ILE A 96 7.12 7.62 7.38
N HIS A 97 5.93 7.21 7.84
CA HIS A 97 5.36 7.62 9.11
C HIS A 97 5.09 6.39 9.98
N ASN A 98 5.77 6.30 11.12
CA ASN A 98 5.55 5.24 12.10
C ASN A 98 4.52 5.69 13.14
N PHE A 99 3.50 4.87 13.38
CA PHE A 99 2.53 5.05 14.45
C PHE A 99 3.17 4.62 15.78
N LYS A 100 3.12 5.50 16.78
CA LYS A 100 3.73 5.24 18.11
C LYS A 100 2.67 4.86 19.14
N ASN A 101 1.56 5.58 19.14
CA ASN A 101 0.54 5.47 20.18
C ASN A 101 -0.77 4.87 19.64
N GLU A 102 -0.92 4.84 18.31
CA GLU A 102 -2.11 4.38 17.63
C GLU A 102 -2.08 2.85 17.44
N LYS A 103 -3.12 2.18 17.94
CA LYS A 103 -3.33 0.74 17.72
C LYS A 103 -4.23 0.54 16.51
N ILE A 104 -3.63 0.38 15.35
CA ILE A 104 -4.33 0.20 14.07
C ILE A 104 -4.22 -1.27 13.65
N SER A 105 -5.36 -1.91 13.43
CA SER A 105 -5.44 -3.32 13.02
C SER A 105 -6.35 -3.49 11.82
N LEU A 106 -5.84 -4.15 10.78
CA LEU A 106 -6.62 -4.58 9.63
C LEU A 106 -7.07 -6.03 9.87
N LYS A 107 -8.38 -6.24 9.95
CA LYS A 107 -8.99 -7.56 10.13
C LYS A 107 -9.56 -8.05 8.81
N TYR A 108 -9.40 -9.34 8.54
CA TYR A 108 -10.01 -10.02 7.42
C TYR A 108 -10.47 -11.40 7.90
N LYS A 109 -11.75 -11.72 7.63
CA LYS A 109 -12.36 -13.01 7.96
C LYS A 109 -12.20 -13.96 6.78
#